data_AF-A0A8X6RMG5-F1
#
_entry.id   AF-A0A8X6RMG5-F1
#
_cell.length_a   1.000
_cell.length_b   1.000
_cell.length_c   1.000
_cell.angle_alpha   90.00
_cell.angle_beta   90.00
_cell.angle_gamma   90.00
#
_symmetry.space_group_name_H-M   'P 1'
#
loop_
_entity.id
_entity.type
_entity.pdbx_description
1 polymer ?
#
loop_
_entity_poly.entity_id
_entity_poly.type
_entity_poly.pdbx_seq_one_letter_code
_entity_poly.pdbx_strand_id
1 'polypeptide(L)'
;MRCIGKGAESARMFCGIMNLPPPPTKCSKYNHILLQATRETCEHSMAEAVREAVDENDGKRDLAVAVDGSWQKRGFSSKNGLVTITSVDTGKVIYVEVFSKHCICPNKTKHLQNCKRIFEGYSGDGDSKAFTSIVENKVYGDHCSVEKLECIGHVMKRMGTRLRRLKTKMRGQKLSDGKPLCGRNRLTEAEIDRLQAYYGLAIRRNLSSVKDMQQAIWAIFLHKLSTDEKPQHGFCPSDTDTWCKFKKKELPGETYHRKNSLPVDVVEAMRPVFRDLANPELLKKCLHGGTQNPNESVNNVI
;
A
#
# COMPACT_ATOMS: atom_id res chain seq x y z
N MET A 1 -20.96 25.64 -1.02
CA MET A 1 -21.03 25.36 0.44
C MET A 1 -21.40 23.92 0.79
N ARG A 2 -22.31 23.24 0.09
CA ARG A 2 -22.65 21.83 0.40
C ARG A 2 -21.47 20.87 0.18
N CYS A 3 -20.66 21.11 -0.85
CA CYS A 3 -19.47 20.31 -1.18
C CYS A 3 -18.35 20.40 -0.12
N ILE A 4 -18.35 21.43 0.73
CA ILE A 4 -17.40 21.60 1.84
C ILE A 4 -18.07 21.40 3.21
N GLY A 5 -19.25 20.74 3.25
CA GLY A 5 -19.93 20.37 4.49
C GLY A 5 -20.60 21.50 5.27
N LYS A 6 -20.61 22.75 4.79
CA LYS A 6 -21.17 23.91 5.51
C LYS A 6 -22.69 24.10 5.32
N GLY A 7 -23.28 23.47 4.31
CA GLY A 7 -24.73 23.49 4.12
C GLY A 7 -25.30 24.81 3.57
N ALA A 8 -26.63 24.95 3.61
CA ALA A 8 -27.37 26.04 2.97
C ALA A 8 -27.38 27.34 3.79
N GLU A 9 -27.38 27.26 5.12
CA GLU A 9 -27.34 28.45 5.98
C GLU A 9 -26.04 29.22 5.83
N SER A 10 -24.90 28.52 5.83
CA SER A 10 -23.61 29.18 5.59
C SER A 10 -23.51 29.80 4.21
N ALA A 11 -24.20 29.25 3.19
CA ALA A 11 -24.27 29.87 1.87
C ALA A 11 -25.07 31.17 1.90
N ARG A 12 -26.22 31.20 2.59
CA ARG A 12 -27.04 32.40 2.76
C ARG A 12 -26.28 33.49 3.50
N MET A 13 -25.61 33.14 4.59
CA MET A 13 -24.79 34.07 5.36
C MET A 13 -23.66 34.65 4.52
N PHE A 14 -22.93 33.81 3.77
CA PHE A 14 -21.87 34.27 2.87
C PHE A 14 -22.41 35.22 1.80
N CYS A 15 -23.52 34.87 1.13
CA CYS A 15 -24.14 35.75 0.14
C CYS A 15 -24.56 37.09 0.77
N GLY A 16 -25.14 37.08 1.98
CA GLY A 16 -25.50 38.31 2.69
C GLY A 16 -24.29 39.20 3.02
N ILE A 17 -23.19 38.61 3.51
CA ILE A 17 -21.95 39.34 3.82
C ILE A 17 -21.34 39.96 2.56
N MET A 18 -21.33 39.22 1.45
CA MET A 18 -20.74 39.66 0.18
C MET A 18 -21.68 40.52 -0.67
N ASN A 19 -22.86 40.87 -0.15
CA ASN A 19 -23.92 41.59 -0.89
C ASN A 19 -24.28 40.92 -2.23
N LEU A 20 -24.29 39.58 -2.26
CA LEU A 20 -24.67 38.76 -3.41
C LEU A 20 -26.15 38.36 -3.31
N PRO A 21 -26.80 38.05 -4.45
CA PRO A 21 -28.13 37.45 -4.45
C PRO A 21 -28.19 36.18 -3.60
N PRO A 22 -29.35 35.84 -3.01
CA PRO A 22 -29.51 34.62 -2.25
C PRO A 22 -29.11 33.38 -3.07
N PRO A 23 -28.50 32.37 -2.44
CA PRO A 23 -28.09 31.16 -3.16
C PRO A 23 -29.31 30.49 -3.82
N PRO A 24 -29.17 29.92 -5.03
CA PRO A 24 -30.29 29.36 -5.77
C PRO A 24 -31.01 28.26 -4.98
N THR A 25 -32.34 28.37 -4.87
CA THR A 25 -33.19 27.42 -4.14
C THR A 25 -33.28 26.05 -4.83
N LYS A 26 -33.18 26.02 -6.17
CA LYS A 26 -33.17 24.80 -7.00
C LYS A 26 -31.79 24.52 -7.58
N CYS A 27 -30.81 24.28 -6.70
CA CYS A 27 -29.42 24.03 -7.06
C CYS A 27 -29.25 22.87 -8.07
N SER A 28 -30.14 21.88 -8.06
CA SER A 28 -30.16 20.77 -9.02
C SER A 28 -30.24 21.21 -10.49
N LYS A 29 -30.87 22.35 -10.79
CA LYS A 29 -30.93 22.90 -12.16
C LYS A 29 -29.55 23.28 -12.69
N TYR A 30 -28.64 23.67 -11.82
CA TYR A 30 -27.28 24.08 -12.18
C TYR A 30 -26.30 22.91 -12.21
N ASN A 31 -26.69 21.73 -11.72
CA ASN A 31 -25.79 20.58 -11.64
C ASN A 31 -25.21 20.19 -12.99
N HIS A 32 -25.96 20.34 -14.10
CA HIS A 32 -25.45 19.99 -15.42
C HIS A 32 -24.34 20.95 -15.88
N ILE A 33 -24.53 22.26 -15.70
CA ILE A 33 -23.53 23.30 -16.02
C ILE A 33 -22.29 23.12 -15.15
N LEU A 34 -22.50 22.95 -13.83
CA LEU A 34 -21.41 22.75 -12.88
C LEU A 34 -20.65 21.47 -13.18
N LEU A 35 -21.34 20.37 -13.50
CA LEU A 35 -20.71 19.11 -13.86
C LEU A 35 -19.87 19.26 -15.14
N GLN A 36 -20.38 19.94 -16.15
CA GLN A 36 -19.65 20.18 -17.39
C GLN A 36 -18.40 21.02 -17.15
N ALA A 37 -18.53 22.18 -16.50
CA ALA A 37 -17.39 23.05 -16.20
C ALA A 37 -16.35 22.36 -15.29
N THR A 38 -16.81 21.57 -14.31
CA THR A 38 -15.91 20.79 -13.44
C THR A 38 -15.17 19.73 -14.25
N ARG A 39 -15.85 19.07 -15.18
CA ARG A 39 -15.27 18.03 -16.01
C ARG A 39 -14.20 18.60 -16.95
N GLU A 40 -14.50 19.67 -17.66
CA GLU A 40 -13.55 20.36 -18.54
C GLU A 40 -12.31 20.82 -17.75
N THR A 41 -12.53 21.43 -16.58
CA THR A 41 -11.43 21.84 -15.69
C THR A 41 -10.58 20.66 -15.22
N CYS A 42 -11.24 19.54 -14.87
CA CYS A 42 -10.58 18.33 -14.42
C CYS A 42 -9.75 17.70 -15.54
N GLU A 43 -10.31 17.59 -16.76
CA GLU A 43 -9.62 17.04 -17.93
C GLU A 43 -8.38 17.88 -18.28
N HIS A 44 -8.50 19.21 -18.29
CA HIS A 44 -7.35 20.10 -18.51
C HIS A 44 -6.28 19.97 -17.41
N SER A 45 -6.71 19.99 -16.14
CA SER A 45 -5.78 19.85 -15.01
C SER A 45 -5.04 18.51 -15.00
N MET A 46 -5.72 17.42 -15.35
CA MET A 46 -5.12 16.08 -15.42
C MET A 46 -4.18 15.96 -16.63
N ALA A 47 -4.51 16.57 -17.77
CA ALA A 47 -3.63 16.60 -18.94
C ALA A 47 -2.30 17.30 -18.64
N GLU A 48 -2.33 18.45 -17.96
CA GLU A 48 -1.12 19.14 -17.50
C GLU A 48 -0.35 18.31 -16.48
N ALA A 49 -1.03 17.66 -15.54
CA ALA A 49 -0.39 16.77 -14.57
C ALA A 49 0.33 15.59 -15.23
N VAL A 50 -0.23 15.03 -16.32
CA VAL A 50 0.44 13.99 -17.12
C VAL A 50 1.66 14.56 -17.83
N ARG A 51 1.56 15.73 -18.44
CA ARG A 51 2.69 16.37 -19.13
C ARG A 51 3.86 16.60 -18.17
N GLU A 52 3.59 17.15 -17.00
CA GLU A 52 4.62 17.34 -15.97
C GLU A 52 5.23 16.03 -15.49
N ALA A 53 4.42 14.97 -15.31
CA ALA A 53 4.93 13.65 -14.92
C ALA A 53 5.84 13.04 -16.01
N VAL A 54 5.53 13.26 -17.29
CA VAL A 54 6.40 12.85 -18.40
C VAL A 54 7.69 13.66 -18.41
N ASP A 55 7.62 14.96 -18.19
CA ASP A 55 8.79 15.84 -18.13
C ASP A 55 9.73 15.47 -16.96
N GLU A 56 9.19 15.16 -15.77
CA GLU A 56 9.96 14.68 -14.61
C GLU A 56 10.54 13.27 -14.81
N ASN A 57 9.93 12.46 -15.68
CA ASN A 57 10.38 11.11 -16.03
C ASN A 57 11.30 11.10 -17.28
N ASP A 58 12.10 12.14 -17.49
CA ASP A 58 13.02 12.30 -18.62
C ASP A 58 12.34 12.13 -20.00
N GLY A 59 11.10 12.59 -20.13
CA GLY A 59 10.30 12.47 -21.35
C GLY A 59 9.69 11.08 -21.60
N LYS A 60 9.85 10.13 -20.67
CA LYS A 60 9.28 8.78 -20.80
C LYS A 60 7.82 8.76 -20.37
N ARG A 61 7.01 8.01 -21.13
CA ARG A 61 5.56 7.86 -20.89
C ARG A 61 5.20 6.69 -19.97
N ASP A 62 6.19 5.88 -19.59
CA ASP A 62 6.02 4.80 -18.62
C ASP A 62 6.07 5.39 -17.21
N LEU A 63 4.90 5.88 -16.76
CA LEU A 63 4.76 6.56 -15.48
C LEU A 63 4.47 5.56 -14.36
N ALA A 64 5.17 5.71 -13.24
CA ALA A 64 4.81 5.03 -11.99
C ALA A 64 3.59 5.73 -11.39
N VAL A 65 2.54 4.96 -11.07
CA VAL A 65 1.29 5.51 -10.55
C VAL A 65 0.83 4.79 -9.28
N ALA A 66 0.28 5.57 -8.35
CA ALA A 66 -0.47 5.06 -7.21
C ALA A 66 -1.96 5.11 -7.53
N VAL A 67 -2.68 4.03 -7.22
CA VAL A 67 -4.13 3.94 -7.42
C VAL A 67 -4.80 3.87 -6.05
N ASP A 68 -5.66 4.84 -5.76
CA ASP A 68 -6.46 4.88 -4.53
C ASP A 68 -7.95 4.93 -4.85
N GLY A 69 -8.77 4.49 -3.90
CA GLY A 69 -10.21 4.51 -4.02
C GLY A 69 -10.88 4.97 -2.74
N SER A 70 -11.86 5.86 -2.87
CA SER A 70 -12.65 6.35 -1.74
C SER A 70 -14.14 6.11 -1.94
N TRP A 71 -14.87 6.08 -0.83
CA TRP A 71 -16.31 5.89 -0.82
C TRP A 71 -16.99 7.12 -0.24
N GLN A 72 -18.11 7.54 -0.81
CA GLN A 72 -18.87 8.69 -0.30
C GLN A 72 -19.25 8.55 1.19
N LYS A 73 -19.44 7.32 1.66
CA LYS A 73 -19.76 7.02 3.06
C LYS A 73 -18.83 5.93 3.58
N ARG A 74 -18.43 6.05 4.85
CA ARG A 74 -17.68 5.01 5.56
C ARG A 74 -18.52 3.73 5.69
N GLY A 75 -17.91 2.58 5.42
CA GLY A 75 -18.54 1.26 5.49
C GLY A 75 -18.98 0.70 4.13
N PHE A 76 -19.25 -0.61 4.08
CA PHE A 76 -19.53 -1.35 2.84
C PHE A 76 -20.88 -1.05 2.17
N SER A 77 -21.62 -0.03 2.65
CA SER A 77 -22.96 0.34 2.17
C SER A 77 -22.98 1.57 1.25
N SER A 78 -21.82 2.12 0.89
CA SER A 78 -21.78 3.28 0.00
C SER A 78 -22.32 2.93 -1.40
N LYS A 79 -23.13 3.85 -1.95
CA LYS A 79 -23.66 3.75 -3.31
C LYS A 79 -22.78 4.46 -4.34
N ASN A 80 -21.85 5.29 -3.90
CA ASN A 80 -20.94 6.05 -4.76
C ASN A 80 -19.49 5.80 -4.31
N GLY A 81 -18.63 5.56 -5.27
CA GLY A 81 -17.19 5.40 -5.10
C GLY A 81 -16.43 6.29 -6.07
N LEU A 82 -15.17 6.55 -5.75
CA LEU A 82 -14.22 7.28 -6.56
C LEU A 82 -12.96 6.43 -6.66
N VAL A 83 -12.33 6.39 -7.82
CA VAL A 83 -10.97 5.90 -8.00
C VAL A 83 -10.13 7.05 -8.53
N THR A 84 -8.94 7.20 -8.00
CA THR A 84 -7.95 8.19 -8.43
C THR A 84 -6.66 7.49 -8.78
N ILE A 85 -6.01 7.93 -9.86
CA ILE A 85 -4.66 7.55 -10.22
C ILE A 85 -3.79 8.79 -10.07
N THR A 86 -2.74 8.66 -9.28
CA THR A 86 -1.82 9.72 -8.92
C THR A 86 -0.43 9.34 -9.41
N SER A 87 0.27 10.24 -10.09
CA SER A 87 1.68 10.04 -10.44
C SER A 87 2.50 9.92 -9.15
N VAL A 88 3.35 8.90 -9.06
CA VAL A 88 4.24 8.71 -7.91
C VAL A 88 5.30 9.81 -7.84
N ASP A 89 5.78 10.25 -9.01
CA ASP A 89 6.89 11.21 -9.12
C ASP A 89 6.42 12.63 -8.76
N THR A 90 5.34 13.11 -9.38
CA THR A 90 4.83 14.47 -9.15
C THR A 90 3.86 14.58 -7.97
N GLY A 91 3.29 13.46 -7.51
CA GLY A 91 2.21 13.44 -6.53
C GLY A 91 0.88 14.03 -7.04
N LYS A 92 0.75 14.30 -8.35
CA LYS A 92 -0.45 14.90 -8.96
C LYS A 92 -1.43 13.84 -9.45
N VAL A 93 -2.72 14.14 -9.34
CA VAL A 93 -3.79 13.28 -9.87
C VAL A 93 -3.82 13.40 -11.39
N ILE A 94 -3.62 12.28 -12.07
CA ILE A 94 -3.60 12.18 -13.53
C ILE A 94 -4.86 11.53 -14.11
N TYR A 95 -5.65 10.83 -13.27
CA TYR A 95 -6.92 10.26 -13.68
C TYR A 95 -7.89 10.12 -12.50
N VAL A 96 -9.18 10.32 -12.77
CA VAL A 96 -10.26 10.16 -11.80
C VAL A 96 -11.45 9.48 -12.45
N GLU A 97 -12.00 8.46 -11.80
CA GLU A 97 -13.25 7.81 -12.23
C GLU A 97 -14.24 7.73 -11.06
N VAL A 98 -15.47 8.19 -11.31
CA VAL A 98 -16.56 8.16 -10.32
C VAL A 98 -17.48 6.99 -10.63
N PHE A 99 -17.69 6.11 -9.67
CA PHE A 99 -18.56 4.95 -9.80
C PHE A 99 -19.85 5.14 -9.00
N SER A 100 -21.00 4.75 -9.56
CA SER A 100 -22.27 4.73 -8.84
C SER A 100 -23.02 3.41 -9.00
N LYS A 101 -23.57 2.91 -7.89
CA LYS A 101 -24.57 1.84 -7.84
C LYS A 101 -25.99 2.37 -8.11
N HIS A 102 -26.17 3.68 -8.18
CA HIS A 102 -27.46 4.30 -8.47
C HIS A 102 -27.67 4.43 -9.98
N CYS A 103 -28.76 3.87 -10.49
CA CYS A 103 -29.16 3.97 -11.88
C CYS A 103 -30.25 5.04 -12.03
N ILE A 104 -30.05 5.99 -12.95
CA ILE A 104 -31.00 7.07 -13.27
C ILE A 104 -31.78 6.75 -14.57
N CYS A 105 -31.63 5.55 -15.15
CA CYS A 105 -32.33 5.20 -16.38
C CYS A 105 -33.85 5.24 -16.18
N PRO A 106 -34.60 5.96 -17.04
CA PRO A 106 -36.05 6.07 -16.94
C PRO A 106 -36.77 4.73 -17.06
N ASN A 107 -36.17 3.76 -17.77
CA ASN A 107 -36.77 2.46 -18.04
C ASN A 107 -35.78 1.32 -17.69
N LYS A 108 -36.08 0.58 -16.62
CA LYS A 108 -35.21 -0.46 -16.04
C LYS A 108 -35.01 -1.70 -16.94
N THR A 109 -35.73 -1.79 -18.05
CA THR A 109 -35.81 -2.97 -18.94
C THR A 109 -34.79 -2.97 -20.09
N LYS A 110 -34.24 -1.81 -20.49
CA LYS A 110 -33.22 -1.68 -21.56
C LYS A 110 -31.90 -1.16 -21.02
N HIS A 111 -31.43 -1.81 -19.97
CA HIS A 111 -30.35 -1.36 -19.09
C HIS A 111 -28.94 -1.42 -19.71
N LEU A 112 -28.71 -2.18 -20.79
CA LEU A 112 -27.35 -2.46 -21.28
C LEU A 112 -26.82 -1.51 -22.36
N GLN A 113 -27.69 -0.82 -23.11
CA GLN A 113 -27.23 -0.04 -24.27
C GLN A 113 -26.91 1.43 -23.96
N ASN A 114 -27.59 2.04 -22.96
CA ASN A 114 -27.44 3.47 -22.63
C ASN A 114 -27.22 3.74 -21.12
N CYS A 115 -27.12 2.71 -20.29
CA CYS A 115 -26.87 2.91 -18.86
C CYS A 115 -25.37 2.92 -18.59
N LYS A 116 -24.86 4.07 -18.10
CA LYS A 116 -23.57 4.10 -17.38
C LYS A 116 -23.74 3.48 -15.99
N ARG A 117 -24.11 2.21 -15.93
CA ARG A 117 -23.95 1.43 -14.71
C ARG A 117 -22.47 1.07 -14.64
N ILE A 118 -21.70 1.88 -13.91
CA ILE A 118 -20.25 1.68 -13.80
C ILE A 118 -19.91 0.54 -12.82
N PHE A 119 -20.93 -0.06 -12.19
CA PHE A 119 -20.80 -1.23 -11.31
C PHE A 119 -21.39 -2.50 -11.95
N GLU A 120 -20.63 -3.11 -12.84
CA GLU A 120 -20.51 -4.57 -12.91
C GLU A 120 -19.03 -4.90 -12.71
N GLY A 121 -18.67 -5.38 -11.51
CA GLY A 121 -17.32 -5.94 -11.24
C GLY A 121 -16.39 -5.17 -10.29
N TYR A 122 -16.67 -3.93 -9.88
CA TYR A 122 -15.76 -3.24 -8.94
C TYR A 122 -15.90 -3.77 -7.51
N SER A 123 -14.87 -4.50 -7.04
CA SER A 123 -14.74 -5.01 -5.67
C SER A 123 -13.61 -4.27 -4.96
N GLY A 124 -13.94 -3.22 -4.22
CA GLY A 124 -12.99 -2.46 -3.42
C GLY A 124 -12.83 -3.00 -2.00
N ASP A 125 -11.75 -3.73 -1.77
CA ASP A 125 -10.78 -3.54 -0.67
C ASP A 125 -9.54 -4.40 -1.02
N GLY A 126 -8.38 -3.78 -1.22
CA GLY A 126 -7.10 -4.47 -1.32
C GLY A 126 -6.74 -5.13 -2.67
N ASP A 127 -6.05 -4.36 -3.50
CA ASP A 127 -4.74 -4.69 -4.09
C ASP A 127 -4.59 -5.80 -5.16
N SER A 128 -5.50 -6.78 -5.29
CA SER A 128 -5.30 -7.91 -6.24
C SER A 128 -6.33 -7.95 -7.36
N LYS A 129 -7.63 -7.79 -7.06
CA LYS A 129 -8.69 -7.97 -8.07
C LYS A 129 -8.76 -6.83 -9.09
N ALA A 130 -8.49 -5.59 -8.67
CA ALA A 130 -8.49 -4.44 -9.58
C ALA A 130 -7.33 -4.52 -10.59
N PHE A 131 -6.12 -4.82 -10.12
CA PHE A 131 -4.97 -5.05 -10.99
C PHE A 131 -5.21 -6.21 -11.95
N THR A 132 -5.69 -7.36 -11.45
CA THR A 132 -6.05 -8.50 -12.30
C THR A 132 -7.06 -8.11 -13.37
N SER A 133 -8.10 -7.35 -13.01
CA SER A 133 -9.09 -6.85 -13.97
C SER A 133 -8.48 -5.91 -15.02
N ILE A 134 -7.57 -5.01 -14.64
CA ILE A 134 -6.88 -4.10 -15.58
C ILE A 134 -6.08 -4.90 -16.61
N VAL A 135 -5.34 -5.92 -16.14
CA VAL A 135 -4.51 -6.79 -16.98
C VAL A 135 -5.37 -7.68 -17.88
N GLU A 136 -6.38 -8.35 -17.33
CA GLU A 136 -7.27 -9.25 -18.07
C GLU A 136 -8.10 -8.53 -19.13
N ASN A 137 -8.60 -7.32 -18.81
CA ASN A 137 -9.40 -6.53 -19.74
C ASN A 137 -8.56 -5.65 -20.68
N LYS A 138 -7.23 -5.68 -20.58
CA LYS A 138 -6.31 -4.91 -21.42
C LYS A 138 -6.74 -3.44 -21.54
N VAL A 139 -7.05 -2.82 -20.40
CA VAL A 139 -7.67 -1.48 -20.35
C VAL A 139 -6.86 -0.42 -21.10
N TYR A 140 -5.54 -0.58 -21.14
CA TYR A 140 -4.61 0.32 -21.84
C TYR A 140 -4.16 -0.20 -23.22
N GLY A 141 -4.82 -1.23 -23.75
CA GLY A 141 -4.49 -1.86 -25.02
C GLY A 141 -3.33 -2.87 -24.94
N ASP A 142 -3.12 -3.60 -26.02
CA ASP A 142 -2.13 -4.69 -26.12
C ASP A 142 -0.67 -4.22 -26.05
N HIS A 143 -0.42 -2.94 -26.29
CA HIS A 143 0.91 -2.35 -26.35
C HIS A 143 1.40 -1.83 -24.98
N CYS A 144 0.57 -1.91 -23.93
CA CYS A 144 0.89 -1.41 -22.60
C CYS A 144 0.91 -2.55 -21.57
N SER A 145 2.09 -2.82 -21.00
CA SER A 145 2.26 -3.78 -19.91
C SER A 145 2.19 -3.07 -18.56
N VAL A 146 1.18 -3.39 -17.76
CA VAL A 146 1.04 -2.84 -16.41
C VAL A 146 1.76 -3.74 -15.41
N GLU A 147 2.81 -3.22 -14.77
CA GLU A 147 3.51 -3.93 -13.70
C GLU A 147 3.03 -3.48 -12.32
N LYS A 148 2.73 -4.45 -11.46
CA LYS A 148 2.36 -4.15 -10.07
C LYS A 148 3.60 -3.97 -9.21
N LEU A 149 3.82 -2.75 -8.74
CA LEU A 149 4.80 -2.44 -7.69
C LEU A 149 4.18 -2.62 -6.29
N GLU A 150 5.03 -2.83 -5.28
CA GLU A 150 4.61 -2.98 -3.89
C GLU A 150 5.38 -2.00 -3.02
N CYS A 151 4.69 -1.26 -2.15
CA CYS A 151 5.36 -0.34 -1.24
C CYS A 151 6.03 -1.11 -0.10
N ILE A 152 7.23 -0.68 0.30
CA ILE A 152 8.02 -1.38 1.32
C ILE A 152 7.25 -1.42 2.65
N GLY A 153 6.52 -0.35 2.97
CA GLY A 153 5.69 -0.27 4.17
C GLY A 153 4.61 -1.35 4.23
N HIS A 154 3.96 -1.67 3.10
CA HIS A 154 2.95 -2.74 3.02
C HIS A 154 3.56 -4.12 3.16
N VAL A 155 4.64 -4.40 2.42
CA VAL A 155 5.34 -5.69 2.52
C VAL A 155 5.91 -5.90 3.93
N MET A 156 6.40 -4.83 4.56
CA MET A 156 6.81 -4.82 5.96
C MET A 156 5.65 -5.21 6.89
N LYS A 157 4.49 -4.55 6.80
CA LYS A 157 3.30 -4.90 7.61
C LYS A 157 2.86 -6.36 7.39
N ARG A 158 3.01 -6.89 6.16
CA ARG A 158 2.69 -8.28 5.82
C ARG A 158 3.49 -9.29 6.67
N MET A 159 4.75 -9.02 7.00
CA MET A 159 5.55 -9.83 7.94
C MET A 159 4.88 -9.92 9.31
N GLY A 160 4.56 -8.78 9.91
CA GLY A 160 3.91 -8.74 11.21
C GLY A 160 2.54 -9.40 11.21
N THR A 161 1.72 -9.15 10.19
CA THR A 161 0.40 -9.79 10.05
C THR A 161 0.51 -11.31 9.93
N ARG A 162 1.44 -11.84 9.14
CA ARG A 162 1.61 -13.30 8.97
C ARG A 162 2.08 -13.97 10.25
N LEU A 163 3.03 -13.37 10.98
CA LEU A 163 3.48 -13.90 12.27
C LEU A 163 2.37 -13.88 13.34
N ARG A 164 1.55 -12.82 13.38
CA ARG A 164 0.37 -12.77 14.27
C ARG A 164 -0.66 -13.82 13.91
N ARG A 165 -0.94 -14.03 12.61
CA ARG A 165 -1.83 -15.11 12.14
C ARG A 165 -1.28 -16.49 12.50
N LEU A 166 0.03 -16.70 12.39
CA LEU A 166 0.68 -17.93 12.84
C LEU A 166 0.45 -18.17 14.33
N LYS A 167 0.62 -17.15 15.18
CA LYS A 167 0.31 -17.24 16.61
C LYS A 167 -1.14 -17.64 16.88
N THR A 168 -2.08 -17.04 16.17
CA THR A 168 -3.51 -17.39 16.29
C THR A 168 -3.76 -18.84 15.86
N LYS A 169 -3.17 -19.27 14.74
CA LYS A 169 -3.31 -20.63 14.20
C LYS A 169 -2.75 -21.69 15.15
N MET A 170 -1.63 -21.41 15.81
CA MET A 170 -0.96 -22.34 16.74
C MET A 170 -1.43 -22.23 18.19
N ARG A 171 -2.49 -21.46 18.46
CA ARG A 171 -3.02 -21.29 19.81
C ARG A 171 -3.48 -22.64 20.37
N GLY A 172 -3.02 -22.97 21.58
CA GLY A 172 -3.33 -24.25 22.24
C GLY A 172 -2.49 -25.43 21.78
N GLN A 173 -1.69 -25.29 20.72
CA GLN A 173 -0.77 -26.32 20.26
C GLN A 173 0.59 -26.16 20.93
N LYS A 174 1.25 -27.30 21.19
CA LYS A 174 2.62 -27.34 21.69
C LYS A 174 3.56 -27.62 20.52
N LEU A 175 4.74 -27.01 20.56
CA LEU A 175 5.85 -27.36 19.67
C LEU A 175 6.51 -28.67 20.15
N SER A 176 7.50 -29.15 19.41
CA SER A 176 8.29 -30.33 19.77
C SER A 176 8.93 -30.24 21.15
N ASP A 177 9.27 -29.02 21.60
CA ASP A 177 9.75 -28.75 22.95
C ASP A 177 8.67 -28.76 24.05
N GLY A 178 7.44 -29.19 23.73
CA GLY A 178 6.33 -29.32 24.66
C GLY A 178 5.73 -28.00 25.14
N LYS A 179 6.18 -26.86 24.59
CA LYS A 179 5.76 -25.51 24.99
C LYS A 179 5.05 -24.78 23.84
N PRO A 180 4.21 -23.76 24.13
CA PRO A 180 3.52 -23.00 23.09
C PRO A 180 4.47 -22.14 22.25
N LEU A 181 4.04 -21.73 21.06
CA LEU A 181 4.81 -20.83 20.17
C LEU A 181 5.12 -19.48 20.81
N CYS A 182 4.20 -18.96 21.63
CA CYS A 182 4.28 -17.65 22.26
C CYS A 182 4.52 -17.76 23.77
N GLY A 183 4.92 -16.65 24.39
CA GLY A 183 5.21 -16.58 25.83
C GLY A 183 6.53 -15.87 26.13
N ARG A 184 6.93 -15.88 27.41
CA ARG A 184 8.20 -15.30 27.85
C ARG A 184 9.36 -15.99 27.12
N ASN A 185 10.29 -15.20 26.60
CA ASN A 185 11.45 -15.65 25.81
C ASN A 185 11.07 -16.43 24.53
N ARG A 186 9.88 -16.19 23.97
CA ARG A 186 9.40 -16.76 22.71
C ARG A 186 8.86 -15.67 21.78
N LEU A 187 8.00 -16.03 20.83
CA LEU A 187 7.40 -15.10 19.88
C LEU A 187 6.34 -14.20 20.56
N THR A 188 6.81 -13.08 21.13
CA THR A 188 5.97 -12.03 21.72
C THR A 188 5.51 -11.01 20.66
N GLU A 189 4.54 -10.16 20.99
CA GLU A 189 4.15 -9.06 20.08
C GLU A 189 5.31 -8.09 19.81
N ALA A 190 6.06 -7.71 20.86
CA ALA A 190 7.23 -6.87 20.72
C ALA A 190 8.33 -7.53 19.85
N GLU A 191 8.46 -8.85 19.90
CA GLU A 191 9.36 -9.57 18.99
C GLU A 191 8.89 -9.51 17.54
N ILE A 192 7.58 -9.66 17.30
CA ILE A 192 7.00 -9.51 15.96
C ILE A 192 7.23 -8.10 15.42
N ASP A 193 7.05 -7.06 16.24
CA ASP A 193 7.29 -5.68 15.82
C ASP A 193 8.76 -5.42 15.48
N ARG A 194 9.69 -6.00 16.25
CA ARG A 194 11.13 -5.95 15.93
C ARG A 194 11.45 -6.65 14.61
N LEU A 195 10.90 -7.84 14.39
CA LEU A 195 11.09 -8.60 13.15
C LEU A 195 10.51 -7.86 11.94
N GLN A 196 9.33 -7.25 12.10
CA GLN A 196 8.72 -6.40 11.10
C GLN A 196 9.64 -5.22 10.75
N ALA A 197 10.16 -4.50 11.75
CA ALA A 197 11.08 -3.38 11.51
C ALA A 197 12.39 -3.82 10.82
N TYR A 198 12.99 -4.92 11.28
CA TYR A 198 14.21 -5.46 10.65
C TYR A 198 13.97 -5.91 9.22
N TYR A 199 12.84 -6.55 8.93
CA TYR A 199 12.47 -6.95 7.59
C TYR A 199 12.34 -5.75 6.64
N GLY A 200 11.66 -4.68 7.08
CA GLY A 200 11.59 -3.45 6.30
C GLY A 200 12.96 -2.81 6.08
N LEU A 201 13.87 -2.89 7.07
CA LEU A 201 15.24 -2.37 6.95
C LEU A 201 16.10 -3.20 5.99
N ALA A 202 15.93 -4.52 5.97
CA ALA A 202 16.62 -5.41 5.05
C ALA A 202 16.27 -5.11 3.59
N ILE A 203 15.02 -4.73 3.30
CA ILE A 203 14.63 -4.30 1.95
C ILE A 203 15.22 -2.92 1.63
N ARG A 204 15.00 -1.92 2.49
CA ARG A 204 15.43 -0.52 2.24
C ARG A 204 16.94 -0.36 2.02
N ARG A 205 17.76 -1.21 2.63
CA ARG A 205 19.23 -1.14 2.52
C ARG A 205 19.79 -1.83 1.28
N ASN A 206 18.97 -2.60 0.57
CA ASN A 206 19.43 -3.46 -0.53
C ASN A 206 18.60 -3.23 -1.81
N LEU A 207 18.20 -1.99 -2.08
CA LEU A 207 17.34 -1.62 -3.22
C LEU A 207 17.96 -1.91 -4.59
N SER A 208 19.28 -2.08 -4.67
CA SER A 208 19.99 -2.40 -5.90
C SER A 208 19.96 -3.89 -6.27
N SER A 209 19.57 -4.79 -5.36
CA SER A 209 19.76 -6.23 -5.53
C SER A 209 18.76 -7.07 -4.75
N VAL A 210 17.91 -7.80 -5.48
CA VAL A 210 16.97 -8.77 -4.91
C VAL A 210 17.72 -9.86 -4.13
N LYS A 211 18.88 -10.28 -4.62
CA LYS A 211 19.70 -11.31 -3.96
C LYS A 211 20.17 -10.82 -2.58
N ASP A 212 20.61 -9.57 -2.50
CA ASP A 212 21.07 -8.98 -1.24
C ASP A 212 19.90 -8.74 -0.28
N MET A 213 18.71 -8.37 -0.80
CA MET A 213 17.48 -8.36 0.01
C MET A 213 17.20 -9.74 0.61
N GLN A 214 17.22 -10.81 -0.19
CA GLN A 214 16.98 -12.17 0.29
C GLN A 214 18.01 -12.57 1.35
N GLN A 215 19.29 -12.29 1.10
CA GLN A 215 20.37 -12.60 2.02
C GLN A 215 20.19 -11.85 3.35
N ALA A 216 19.87 -10.55 3.30
CA ALA A 216 19.58 -9.75 4.49
C ALA A 216 18.34 -10.26 5.26
N ILE A 217 17.29 -10.68 4.56
CA ILE A 217 16.08 -11.28 5.18
C ILE A 217 16.44 -12.59 5.89
N TRP A 218 17.20 -13.47 5.25
CA TRP A 218 17.66 -14.72 5.87
C TRP A 218 18.66 -14.48 7.01
N ALA A 219 19.47 -13.42 6.96
CA ALA A 219 20.33 -13.02 8.07
C ALA A 219 19.50 -12.71 9.34
N ILE A 220 18.31 -12.10 9.21
CA ILE A 220 17.41 -11.87 10.35
C ILE A 220 16.96 -13.20 10.96
N PHE A 221 16.59 -14.18 10.12
CA PHE A 221 16.18 -15.51 10.57
C PHE A 221 17.32 -16.23 11.32
N LEU A 222 18.50 -16.26 10.71
CA LEU A 222 19.70 -16.88 11.30
C LEU A 222 20.12 -16.20 12.61
N HIS A 223 20.00 -14.87 12.70
CA HIS A 223 20.22 -14.12 13.92
C HIS A 223 19.35 -14.57 15.11
N LYS A 224 18.16 -15.12 14.85
CA LYS A 224 17.28 -15.64 15.90
C LYS A 224 17.62 -17.07 16.32
N LEU A 225 18.23 -17.84 15.42
CA LEU A 225 18.79 -19.16 15.72
C LEU A 225 20.19 -19.12 16.36
N SER A 226 20.93 -18.02 16.15
CA SER A 226 22.31 -17.88 16.62
C SER A 226 22.41 -17.94 18.15
N THR A 227 23.31 -18.79 18.65
CA THR A 227 23.75 -18.81 20.05
C THR A 227 25.24 -18.53 20.14
N ASP A 228 25.78 -18.38 21.36
CA ASP A 228 27.22 -18.17 21.56
C ASP A 228 28.02 -19.43 21.14
N GLU A 229 27.45 -20.62 21.34
CA GLU A 229 28.06 -21.91 20.95
C GLU A 229 27.91 -22.19 19.45
N LYS A 230 26.86 -21.67 18.82
CA LYS A 230 26.56 -21.87 17.39
C LYS A 230 26.24 -20.51 16.74
N PRO A 231 27.26 -19.69 16.43
CA PRO A 231 27.06 -18.41 15.79
C PRO A 231 26.54 -18.58 14.35
N GLN A 232 25.46 -17.88 14.01
CA GLN A 232 24.77 -17.96 12.71
C GLN A 232 24.78 -16.59 12.02
N HIS A 233 25.97 -16.11 11.65
CA HIS A 233 26.21 -14.78 11.09
C HIS A 233 26.73 -14.81 9.64
N GLY A 234 26.61 -15.94 8.93
CA GLY A 234 27.19 -16.16 7.60
C GLY A 234 26.60 -15.27 6.49
N PHE A 235 25.36 -14.80 6.64
CA PHE A 235 24.72 -13.88 5.67
C PHE A 235 24.91 -12.40 6.01
N CYS A 236 25.61 -12.08 7.10
CA CYS A 236 25.90 -10.70 7.45
C CYS A 236 27.03 -10.14 6.59
N PRO A 237 26.96 -8.84 6.25
CA PRO A 237 28.11 -8.16 5.66
C PRO A 237 29.32 -8.28 6.60
N SER A 238 30.51 -8.45 6.01
CA SER A 238 31.79 -8.52 6.74
C SER A 238 32.60 -7.22 6.64
N ASP A 239 32.03 -6.19 6.02
CA ASP A 239 32.61 -4.85 5.97
C ASP A 239 32.53 -4.12 7.33
N THR A 240 33.24 -3.00 7.42
CA THR A 240 33.31 -2.17 8.62
C THR A 240 31.98 -1.49 8.96
N ASP A 241 31.11 -1.25 7.97
CA ASP A 241 29.79 -0.66 8.16
C ASP A 241 28.70 -1.69 8.51
N THR A 242 29.09 -2.96 8.72
CA THR A 242 28.14 -4.04 8.96
C THR A 242 27.21 -3.72 10.13
N TRP A 243 25.91 -3.91 9.91
CA TRP A 243 24.90 -3.73 10.94
C TRP A 243 24.93 -4.88 11.98
N CYS A 244 25.69 -5.95 11.70
CA CYS A 244 25.82 -7.10 12.58
C CYS A 244 26.83 -6.83 13.70
N LYS A 245 26.33 -6.71 14.94
CA LYS A 245 27.17 -6.48 16.13
C LYS A 245 28.21 -7.57 16.37
N PHE A 246 27.93 -8.81 15.98
CA PHE A 246 28.90 -9.92 16.06
C PHE A 246 30.06 -9.67 15.10
N LYS A 247 29.78 -9.45 13.80
CA LYS A 247 30.79 -9.16 12.78
C LYS A 247 31.62 -7.92 13.11
N LYS A 248 30.99 -6.86 13.66
CA LYS A 248 31.70 -5.67 14.13
C LYS A 248 32.73 -5.94 15.22
N LYS A 249 32.49 -6.92 16.09
CA LYS A 249 33.40 -7.30 17.19
C LYS A 249 34.37 -8.40 16.80
N GLU A 250 34.03 -9.23 15.81
CA GLU A 250 34.92 -10.23 15.22
C GLU A 250 36.17 -9.57 14.62
N LEU A 251 36.01 -8.42 13.94
CA LEU A 251 37.12 -7.66 13.34
C LEU A 251 38.21 -7.23 14.35
N PRO A 252 37.90 -6.59 15.51
CA PRO A 252 38.88 -6.28 16.54
C PRO A 252 39.25 -7.46 17.45
N GLY A 253 38.70 -8.67 17.24
CA GLY A 253 38.92 -9.83 18.10
C GLY A 253 38.22 -9.74 19.47
N GLU A 254 37.18 -8.93 19.59
CA GLU A 254 36.41 -8.78 20.82
C GLU A 254 35.37 -9.91 21.00
N THR A 255 35.16 -10.33 22.25
CA THR A 255 34.10 -11.27 22.61
C THR A 255 32.71 -10.60 22.51
N TYR A 256 31.77 -11.26 21.82
CA TYR A 256 30.37 -10.85 21.74
C TYR A 256 29.47 -11.92 22.37
N HIS A 257 28.71 -11.53 23.40
CA HIS A 257 27.68 -12.39 23.99
C HIS A 257 26.28 -12.08 23.46
N ARG A 258 25.58 -13.11 23.01
CA ARG A 258 24.25 -13.00 22.40
C ARG A 258 23.16 -12.92 23.45
N LYS A 259 22.36 -11.85 23.41
CA LYS A 259 21.28 -11.62 24.39
C LYS A 259 19.86 -11.98 23.92
N ASN A 260 19.65 -12.25 22.63
CA ASN A 260 18.31 -12.24 22.02
C ASN A 260 18.07 -13.38 21.01
N SER A 261 18.42 -14.62 21.37
CA SER A 261 18.03 -15.82 20.60
C SER A 261 16.61 -16.28 20.96
N LEU A 262 15.98 -17.01 20.04
CA LEU A 262 14.71 -17.69 20.26
C LEU A 262 14.94 -19.20 20.27
N PRO A 263 14.10 -19.99 20.96
CA PRO A 263 14.17 -21.45 20.88
C PRO A 263 14.10 -21.93 19.43
N VAL A 264 14.87 -22.97 19.08
CA VAL A 264 14.95 -23.51 17.72
C VAL A 264 13.55 -23.81 17.18
N ASP A 265 12.70 -24.47 17.97
CA ASP A 265 11.33 -24.81 17.57
C ASP A 265 10.47 -23.58 17.23
N VAL A 266 10.67 -22.46 17.92
CA VAL A 266 9.96 -21.21 17.65
C VAL A 266 10.42 -20.62 16.32
N VAL A 267 11.73 -20.60 16.06
CA VAL A 267 12.26 -20.05 14.80
C VAL A 267 11.90 -20.94 13.62
N GLU A 268 11.97 -22.26 13.77
CA GLU A 268 11.53 -23.22 12.76
C GLU A 268 10.06 -23.06 12.40
N ALA A 269 9.19 -22.83 13.39
CA ALA A 269 7.77 -22.55 13.13
C ALA A 269 7.57 -21.26 12.30
N MET A 270 8.48 -20.29 12.37
CA MET A 270 8.42 -19.05 11.60
C MET A 270 9.02 -19.18 10.18
N ARG A 271 9.79 -20.25 9.90
CA ARG A 271 10.48 -20.47 8.62
C ARG A 271 9.57 -20.35 7.39
N PRO A 272 8.33 -20.87 7.37
CA PRO A 272 7.44 -20.71 6.21
C PRO A 272 7.12 -19.24 5.91
N VAL A 273 6.95 -18.40 6.95
CA VAL A 273 6.69 -16.96 6.77
C VAL A 273 7.89 -16.27 6.13
N PHE A 274 9.11 -16.59 6.60
CA PHE A 274 10.35 -16.05 6.03
C PHE A 274 10.55 -16.51 4.58
N ARG A 275 10.33 -17.79 4.29
CA ARG A 275 10.44 -18.34 2.93
C ARG A 275 9.52 -17.61 1.95
N ASP A 276 8.25 -17.46 2.30
CA ASP A 276 7.28 -16.81 1.43
C ASP A 276 7.59 -15.32 1.20
N LEU A 277 8.07 -14.63 2.24
CA LEU A 277 8.36 -13.20 2.15
C LEU A 277 9.75 -12.91 1.58
N ALA A 278 10.64 -13.90 1.51
CA ALA A 278 11.89 -13.84 0.76
C ALA A 278 11.71 -14.23 -0.72
N ASN A 279 10.48 -14.31 -1.24
CA ASN A 279 10.22 -14.65 -2.64
C ASN A 279 10.78 -13.57 -3.58
N PRO A 280 11.65 -13.91 -4.57
CA PRO A 280 12.21 -12.94 -5.50
C PRO A 280 11.17 -12.10 -6.24
N GLU A 281 10.06 -12.69 -6.66
CA GLU A 281 8.99 -12.00 -7.41
C GLU A 281 8.24 -10.98 -6.54
N LEU A 282 8.20 -11.19 -5.23
CA LEU A 282 7.71 -10.18 -4.29
C LEU A 282 8.74 -9.06 -4.11
N LEU A 283 10.01 -9.41 -3.95
CA LEU A 283 11.08 -8.45 -3.65
C LEU A 283 11.44 -7.55 -4.83
N LYS A 284 11.36 -8.06 -6.07
CA LYS A 284 11.50 -7.25 -7.30
C LYS A 284 10.58 -6.04 -7.29
N LYS A 285 9.34 -6.21 -6.81
CA LYS A 285 8.32 -5.16 -6.72
C LYS A 285 8.63 -4.07 -5.70
N CYS A 286 9.67 -4.25 -4.88
CA CYS A 286 10.12 -3.29 -3.89
C CYS A 286 11.40 -2.53 -4.28
N LEU A 287 12.02 -2.85 -5.44
CA LEU A 287 13.31 -2.26 -5.85
C LEU A 287 13.23 -0.73 -6.02
N HIS A 288 12.05 -0.21 -6.38
CA HIS A 288 11.80 1.23 -6.49
C HIS A 288 11.96 2.00 -5.17
N GLY A 289 12.00 1.33 -4.01
CA GLY A 289 12.24 1.99 -2.73
C GLY A 289 11.04 2.72 -2.14
N GLY A 290 9.95 2.83 -2.87
CA GLY A 290 8.78 3.63 -2.52
C GLY A 290 8.08 3.17 -1.25
N THR A 291 7.67 4.16 -0.48
CA THR A 291 6.75 4.02 0.65
C THR A 291 5.40 4.57 0.25
N GLN A 292 4.31 4.04 0.81
CA GLN A 292 2.98 4.61 0.63
C GLN A 292 3.03 6.10 1.01
N ASN A 293 2.86 7.00 0.03
CA ASN A 293 2.92 8.44 0.24
C ASN A 293 1.79 8.83 1.21
N PRO A 294 2.07 9.60 2.28
CA PRO A 294 1.02 10.12 3.15
C PRO A 294 -0.05 10.92 2.40
N ASN A 295 0.30 11.53 1.25
CA ASN A 295 -0.62 12.27 0.40
C ASN A 295 -1.43 11.37 -0.57
N GLU A 296 -1.19 10.04 -0.59
CA GLU A 296 -1.88 9.10 -1.50
C GLU A 296 -3.32 8.78 -1.10
N SER A 297 -3.76 9.12 0.12
CA SER A 297 -5.16 8.96 0.43
C SER A 297 -5.93 10.17 -0.07
N VAL A 298 -6.97 9.96 -0.88
CA VAL A 298 -7.91 11.02 -1.28
C VAL A 298 -8.41 11.81 -0.06
N ASN A 299 -8.52 11.16 1.08
CA ASN A 299 -8.94 11.77 2.36
C ASN A 299 -7.96 12.80 2.94
N ASN A 300 -6.71 12.84 2.49
CA ASN A 300 -5.72 13.85 2.93
C ASN A 300 -5.63 15.04 1.96
N VAL A 301 -6.18 14.92 0.75
CA VAL A 301 -6.15 15.95 -0.30
C VAL A 301 -7.47 16.75 -0.35
N ILE A 302 -8.54 16.25 0.29
CA ILE A 302 -9.88 16.87 0.38
C ILE A 302 -10.17 17.29 1.83
#